data_AF-A0AAV7RQW2-F1
#
_entry.id   AF-A0AAV7RQW2-F1
#
_cell.length_a   1.000
_cell.length_b   1.000
_cell.length_c   1.000
_cell.angle_alpha   90.00
_cell.angle_beta   90.00
_cell.angle_gamma   90.00
#
_symmetry.space_group_name_H-M   'P 1'
#
loop_
_entity.id
_entity.type
_entity.pdbx_description
1 polymer ?
#
loop_
_entity_poly.entity_id
_entity_poly.type
_entity_poly.pdbx_seq_one_letter_code
_entity_poly.pdbx_strand_id
1 'polypeptide(L)'
;MISFPAVQLGQTEIKCPITECTEYLDETTILYYLPHDDIIKYKYFLELSRTDSGTKPCPQCKHFTTLKKKGHIPTPAKVENKFKIQCPSCQFVWCFKCHSPWHEGVNCKEYKKGDKLLRHWANEIEHGQRNAQKCPRCKIHIQRTEGCDHMTCSQCNTNFCYRCGERYRQLRFFGDHTSNLSIFGCKYRYLPERPNLRRLVRGSVCAGKLLIAPLLLILGLALGAIAVVVGNRSGFALRLECLPLRSLWRFRVVQVHL
;
A
#
# COMPACT_ATOMS: atom_id res chain seq x y z
N MET A 1 20.71 -20.55 -11.30
CA MET A 1 19.60 -19.64 -10.96
C MET A 1 18.73 -19.51 -12.19
N ILE A 2 17.63 -20.25 -12.27
CA ILE A 2 16.71 -20.19 -13.41
C ILE A 2 15.88 -18.93 -13.23
N SER A 3 16.24 -17.87 -13.94
CA SER A 3 15.39 -16.69 -14.10
C SER A 3 14.22 -17.10 -14.99
N PHE A 4 13.08 -17.44 -14.37
CA PHE A 4 11.83 -17.62 -15.11
C PHE A 4 11.54 -16.33 -15.88
N PRO A 5 11.45 -16.37 -17.23
CA PRO A 5 10.97 -15.23 -17.98
C PRO A 5 9.57 -14.93 -17.47
N ALA A 6 9.35 -13.65 -17.13
CA ALA A 6 8.07 -13.14 -16.70
C ALA A 6 6.97 -13.73 -17.60
N VAL A 7 5.90 -14.26 -16.99
CA VAL A 7 4.69 -14.71 -17.68
C VAL A 7 4.12 -13.53 -18.45
N GLN A 8 4.67 -13.30 -19.64
CA GLN A 8 4.20 -12.35 -20.62
C GLN A 8 3.22 -13.15 -21.48
N LEU A 9 1.94 -12.80 -21.34
CA LEU A 9 0.83 -13.16 -22.22
C LEU A 9 0.41 -14.63 -22.19
N GLY A 10 -0.49 -14.99 -21.27
CA GLY A 10 -1.56 -16.00 -21.48
C GLY A 10 -1.20 -17.38 -22.03
N GLN A 11 0.07 -17.75 -22.08
CA GLN A 11 0.56 -18.98 -22.69
C GLN A 11 0.73 -20.01 -21.57
N THR A 12 -0.03 -21.11 -21.64
CA THR A 12 -0.01 -22.17 -20.63
C THR A 12 1.06 -23.22 -20.88
N GLU A 13 1.64 -23.22 -22.07
CA GLU A 13 2.74 -24.09 -22.48
C GLU A 13 4.07 -23.35 -22.27
N ILE A 14 4.89 -23.82 -21.33
CA ILE A 14 6.18 -23.22 -20.99
C ILE A 14 7.28 -23.93 -21.80
N LYS A 15 7.96 -23.19 -22.69
CA LYS A 15 9.09 -23.73 -23.45
C LYS A 15 10.33 -23.93 -22.58
N CYS A 16 11.17 -24.88 -22.98
CA CYS A 16 12.49 -25.05 -22.38
C CYS A 16 13.29 -23.74 -22.47
N PRO A 17 13.95 -23.29 -21.39
CA PRO A 17 14.74 -22.06 -21.40
C PRO A 17 16.06 -22.17 -22.20
N ILE A 18 16.41 -23.37 -22.68
CA ILE A 18 17.60 -23.62 -23.50
C ILE A 18 17.30 -23.21 -24.94
N THR A 19 18.11 -22.32 -25.51
CA THR A 19 17.89 -21.70 -26.83
C THR A 19 17.83 -22.69 -28.00
N GLU A 20 18.45 -23.86 -27.84
CA GLU A 20 18.51 -24.92 -28.85
C GLU A 20 17.43 -26.00 -28.66
N CYS A 21 16.64 -25.91 -27.59
CA CYS A 21 15.60 -26.87 -27.27
C CYS A 21 14.22 -26.29 -27.61
N THR A 22 13.47 -26.99 -28.46
CA THR A 22 12.08 -26.63 -28.82
C THR A 22 11.03 -27.36 -28.00
N GLU A 23 11.44 -28.16 -27.01
CA GLU A 23 10.52 -28.90 -26.17
C GLU A 23 9.81 -28.02 -25.13
N TYR A 24 8.65 -28.51 -24.67
CA TYR A 24 7.86 -27.89 -23.62
C TYR A 24 8.07 -28.63 -22.30
N LEU A 25 8.04 -27.89 -21.21
CA LEU A 25 8.12 -28.45 -19.87
C LEU A 25 6.80 -29.12 -19.51
N ASP A 26 6.88 -30.35 -19.00
CA ASP A 26 5.72 -31.06 -18.48
C ASP A 26 5.18 -30.39 -17.21
N GLU A 27 3.85 -30.48 -17.00
CA GLU A 27 3.17 -29.91 -15.84
C GLU A 27 3.78 -30.39 -14.52
N THR A 28 4.17 -31.67 -14.42
CA THR A 28 4.76 -32.22 -13.19
C THR A 28 6.11 -31.58 -12.86
N THR A 29 6.92 -31.32 -13.88
CA THR A 29 8.23 -30.67 -13.75
C THR A 29 8.05 -29.22 -13.32
N ILE A 30 7.09 -28.52 -13.91
CA ILE A 30 6.75 -27.14 -13.53
C ILE A 30 6.31 -27.09 -12.07
N LEU A 31 5.37 -27.93 -11.66
CA LEU A 31 4.85 -27.95 -10.29
C LEU A 31 5.92 -28.33 -9.24
N TYR A 32 6.90 -29.14 -9.60
CA TYR A 32 7.99 -29.53 -8.71
C TYR A 32 8.96 -28.36 -8.41
N TYR A 33 9.27 -27.53 -9.41
CA TYR A 33 10.25 -26.45 -9.26
C TYR A 33 9.63 -25.10 -8.86
N LEU A 34 8.31 -24.93 -8.93
CA LEU A 34 7.66 -23.67 -8.59
C LEU A 34 7.44 -23.50 -7.06
N PRO A 35 7.66 -22.30 -6.50
CA PRO A 35 7.25 -22.00 -5.14
C PRO A 35 5.71 -21.97 -5.01
N HIS A 36 5.20 -22.22 -3.80
CA HIS A 36 3.77 -22.39 -3.55
C HIS A 36 2.88 -21.25 -4.10
N ASP A 37 3.32 -19.99 -3.97
CA ASP A 37 2.59 -18.83 -4.48
C ASP A 37 2.47 -18.81 -6.01
N ASP A 38 3.46 -19.37 -6.71
CA ASP A 38 3.48 -19.43 -8.17
C ASP A 38 2.74 -20.65 -8.70
N ILE A 39 2.69 -21.76 -7.95
CA ILE A 39 1.84 -22.91 -8.26
C ILE A 39 0.37 -22.48 -8.39
N ILE A 40 -0.12 -21.66 -7.46
CA ILE A 40 -1.50 -21.15 -7.48
C ILE A 40 -1.74 -20.32 -8.77
N LYS A 41 -0.78 -19.50 -9.17
CA LYS A 41 -0.87 -18.70 -10.40
C LYS A 41 -0.87 -19.60 -11.63
N TYR A 42 0.04 -20.57 -11.70
CA TYR A 42 0.15 -21.50 -12.82
C TYR A 42 -1.16 -22.28 -13.02
N LYS A 43 -1.69 -22.89 -11.95
CA LYS A 43 -2.99 -23.60 -12.01
C LYS A 43 -4.13 -22.69 -12.44
N TYR A 44 -4.18 -21.46 -11.93
CA TYR A 44 -5.19 -20.47 -12.33
C TYR A 44 -5.10 -20.12 -13.83
N PHE A 45 -3.91 -19.96 -14.38
CA PHE A 45 -3.73 -19.71 -15.82
C PHE A 45 -4.09 -20.92 -16.68
N LEU A 46 -3.75 -22.13 -16.22
CA LEU A 46 -4.13 -23.39 -16.87
C LEU A 46 -5.65 -23.57 -16.92
N GLU A 47 -6.35 -23.23 -15.83
CA GLU A 47 -7.80 -23.29 -15.77
C GLU A 47 -8.45 -22.23 -16.67
N LEU A 48 -7.88 -21.03 -16.72
CA LEU A 48 -8.29 -19.96 -17.64
C LEU A 48 -8.15 -20.36 -19.13
N SER A 49 -7.12 -21.11 -19.52
CA SER A 49 -6.94 -21.52 -20.93
C SER A 49 -7.92 -22.63 -21.34
N ARG A 50 -8.31 -23.49 -20.41
CA ARG A 50 -9.31 -24.56 -20.60
C ARG A 50 -10.75 -24.04 -20.63
N THR A 51 -10.96 -22.81 -20.15
CA THR A 51 -12.28 -22.23 -19.95
C THR A 51 -12.86 -21.63 -21.24
N ASP A 52 -14.11 -21.98 -21.56
CA ASP A 52 -14.82 -21.45 -22.73
C ASP A 52 -14.96 -19.92 -22.71
N SER A 53 -15.08 -19.29 -23.89
CA SER A 53 -15.34 -17.85 -24.05
C SER A 53 -16.57 -17.32 -23.28
N GLY A 54 -17.48 -18.23 -22.88
CA GLY A 54 -18.66 -17.96 -22.08
C GLY A 54 -18.42 -17.92 -20.56
N THR A 55 -17.22 -18.21 -20.08
CA THR A 55 -16.89 -18.26 -18.66
C THR A 55 -15.70 -17.35 -18.35
N LYS A 56 -15.83 -16.50 -17.34
CA LYS A 56 -14.78 -15.55 -16.95
C LYS A 56 -14.72 -15.40 -15.43
N PRO A 57 -13.51 -15.22 -14.85
CA PRO A 57 -13.38 -14.99 -13.42
C PRO A 57 -13.81 -13.56 -13.03
N CYS A 58 -14.38 -13.42 -11.84
CA CYS A 58 -14.69 -12.12 -11.25
C CYS A 58 -13.41 -11.28 -11.08
N PRO A 59 -13.39 -10.00 -11.50
CA PRO A 59 -12.20 -9.15 -11.39
C PRO A 59 -11.79 -8.83 -9.94
N GLN A 60 -12.69 -9.01 -8.97
CA GLN A 60 -12.43 -8.71 -7.55
C GLN A 60 -12.04 -9.95 -6.74
N CYS A 61 -12.76 -11.06 -6.87
CA CYS A 61 -12.56 -12.26 -6.04
C CYS A 61 -12.09 -13.50 -6.81
N LYS A 62 -11.88 -13.40 -8.14
CA LYS A 62 -11.48 -14.50 -9.04
C LYS A 62 -12.46 -15.68 -9.15
N HIS A 63 -13.66 -15.60 -8.55
CA HIS A 63 -14.69 -16.61 -8.71
C HIS A 63 -15.16 -16.72 -10.16
N PHE A 64 -15.15 -17.92 -10.74
CA PHE A 64 -15.56 -18.16 -12.12
C PHE A 64 -17.07 -17.99 -12.30
N THR A 65 -17.47 -17.20 -13.31
CA THR A 65 -18.88 -16.98 -13.64
C THR A 65 -19.13 -17.32 -15.11
N THR A 66 -20.19 -18.10 -15.36
CA THR A 66 -20.58 -18.54 -16.71
C THR A 66 -21.79 -17.73 -17.20
N LEU A 67 -21.75 -17.23 -18.44
CA LEU A 67 -22.85 -16.50 -19.08
C LEU A 67 -23.47 -17.37 -20.18
N LYS A 68 -24.52 -18.12 -19.84
CA LYS A 68 -25.26 -18.95 -20.82
C LYS A 68 -26.13 -18.04 -21.70
N LYS A 69 -25.92 -18.07 -23.02
CA LYS A 69 -26.80 -17.40 -24.00
C LYS A 69 -28.18 -18.08 -23.99
N LYS A 70 -29.13 -17.61 -23.19
CA LYS A 70 -30.54 -18.02 -23.36
C LYS A 70 -31.07 -17.41 -24.66
N GLY A 71 -31.56 -18.27 -25.56
CA GLY A 71 -32.07 -17.91 -26.89
C GLY A 71 -33.44 -17.25 -26.86
N HIS A 72 -33.57 -16.08 -26.24
CA HIS A 72 -34.77 -15.24 -26.35
C HIS A 72 -34.48 -13.99 -27.18
N ILE A 73 -35.39 -13.72 -28.12
CA ILE A 73 -35.44 -12.52 -28.98
C ILE A 73 -35.48 -11.28 -28.07
N PRO A 74 -34.46 -10.39 -28.06
CA PRO A 74 -34.44 -9.24 -27.16
C PRO A 74 -35.05 -8.00 -27.85
N THR A 75 -36.00 -7.37 -27.16
CA THR A 75 -36.42 -5.98 -27.40
C THR A 75 -35.26 -5.00 -27.18
N PRO A 76 -35.25 -3.82 -27.85
CA PRO A 76 -34.09 -2.92 -27.92
C PRO A 76 -33.59 -2.40 -26.55
N ALA A 77 -34.47 -2.22 -25.55
CA ALA A 77 -34.06 -1.81 -24.20
C ALA A 77 -33.36 -2.92 -23.37
N LYS A 78 -33.40 -4.19 -23.80
CA LYS A 78 -32.86 -5.34 -23.06
C LYS A 78 -31.44 -5.74 -23.47
N VAL A 79 -30.86 -5.10 -24.49
CA VAL A 79 -29.57 -5.50 -25.09
C VAL A 79 -28.38 -5.10 -24.22
N GLU A 80 -28.45 -3.96 -23.52
CA GLU A 80 -27.33 -3.49 -22.68
C GLU A 80 -27.19 -4.33 -21.41
N ASN A 81 -28.30 -4.71 -20.76
CA ASN A 81 -28.31 -5.52 -19.54
C ASN A 81 -27.83 -6.97 -19.72
N LYS A 82 -27.62 -7.45 -20.95
CA LYS A 82 -27.17 -8.82 -21.23
C LYS A 82 -25.79 -9.15 -20.65
N PHE A 83 -24.93 -8.14 -20.47
CA PHE A 83 -23.56 -8.34 -19.99
C PHE A 83 -23.35 -7.92 -18.53
N LYS A 84 -24.42 -7.53 -17.83
CA LYS A 84 -24.38 -7.19 -16.41
C LYS A 84 -24.34 -8.47 -15.58
N ILE A 85 -23.27 -8.65 -14.81
CA ILE A 85 -23.10 -9.80 -13.93
C ILE A 85 -22.88 -9.31 -12.51
N GLN A 86 -23.60 -9.88 -11.55
CA GLN A 86 -23.31 -9.76 -10.14
C GLN A 86 -22.63 -11.04 -9.66
N CYS A 87 -21.43 -10.92 -9.09
CA CYS A 87 -20.70 -12.07 -8.58
C CYS A 87 -21.41 -12.63 -7.33
N PRO A 88 -21.70 -13.95 -7.24
CA PRO A 88 -22.37 -14.53 -6.08
C PRO A 88 -21.48 -14.52 -4.82
N SER A 89 -20.15 -14.58 -4.97
CA SER A 89 -19.23 -14.66 -3.84
C SER A 89 -18.91 -13.30 -3.19
N CYS A 90 -18.80 -12.23 -3.98
CA CYS A 90 -18.40 -10.91 -3.49
C CYS A 90 -19.40 -9.79 -3.78
N GLN A 91 -20.54 -10.11 -4.40
CA GLN A 91 -21.59 -9.19 -4.81
C GLN A 91 -21.15 -8.06 -5.77
N PHE A 92 -19.90 -8.10 -6.25
CA PHE A 92 -19.37 -7.13 -7.19
C PHE A 92 -20.11 -7.20 -8.53
N VAL A 93 -20.57 -6.05 -9.02
CA VAL A 93 -21.30 -5.93 -10.29
C VAL A 93 -20.34 -5.45 -11.37
N TRP A 94 -20.21 -6.24 -12.44
CA TRP A 94 -19.22 -6.01 -13.48
C TRP A 94 -19.75 -6.36 -14.87
N CYS A 95 -19.08 -5.83 -15.88
CA CYS A 95 -19.42 -6.07 -17.28
C CYS A 95 -18.63 -7.26 -17.85
N PHE A 96 -19.34 -8.30 -18.28
CA PHE A 96 -18.73 -9.52 -18.83
C PHE A 96 -17.89 -9.27 -20.09
N LYS A 97 -18.23 -8.23 -20.88
CA LYS A 97 -17.54 -7.92 -22.13
C LYS A 97 -16.16 -7.30 -21.90
N CYS A 98 -16.07 -6.25 -21.06
CA CYS A 98 -14.85 -5.48 -20.85
C CYS A 98 -14.11 -5.77 -19.53
N HIS A 99 -14.67 -6.63 -18.67
CA HIS A 99 -14.10 -7.02 -17.38
C HIS A 99 -13.87 -5.84 -16.40
N SER A 100 -14.64 -4.76 -16.58
CA SER A 100 -14.61 -3.55 -15.74
C SER A 100 -15.84 -3.49 -14.82
N PRO A 101 -15.85 -2.63 -13.78
CA PRO A 101 -17.07 -2.32 -13.03
C PRO A 101 -18.24 -2.02 -13.97
N TRP A 102 -19.45 -2.40 -13.57
CA TRP A 102 -20.63 -2.16 -14.40
C TRP A 102 -20.82 -0.67 -14.67
N HIS A 103 -21.04 -0.33 -15.93
CA HIS A 103 -21.15 1.04 -16.41
C HIS A 103 -22.47 1.20 -17.18
N GLU A 104 -23.41 1.89 -16.57
CA GLU A 104 -24.75 2.14 -17.15
C GLU A 104 -24.73 3.41 -18.00
N GLY A 105 -25.44 3.39 -19.13
CA GLY A 105 -25.56 4.56 -20.02
C GLY A 105 -24.32 4.90 -20.87
N VAL A 106 -23.25 4.10 -20.79
CA VAL A 106 -22.06 4.24 -21.64
C VAL A 106 -21.62 2.90 -22.19
N ASN A 107 -21.11 2.88 -23.43
CA ASN A 107 -20.60 1.65 -24.02
C ASN A 107 -19.19 1.31 -23.48
N CYS A 108 -18.75 0.06 -23.67
CA CYS A 108 -17.44 -0.38 -23.17
C CYS A 108 -16.25 0.41 -23.76
N LYS A 109 -16.37 0.95 -24.99
CA LYS A 109 -15.29 1.72 -25.63
C LYS A 109 -15.16 3.09 -24.96
N GLU A 110 -16.28 3.77 -24.74
CA GLU A 110 -16.37 5.05 -24.03
C GLU A 110 -15.89 4.93 -22.59
N TYR A 111 -16.35 3.91 -21.86
CA TYR A 111 -15.89 3.67 -20.49
C TYR A 111 -14.36 3.52 -20.44
N LYS A 112 -13.77 2.72 -21.34
CA LYS A 112 -12.31 2.51 -21.40
C LYS A 112 -11.57 3.79 -21.79
N LYS A 113 -12.13 4.60 -22.70
CA LYS A 113 -11.58 5.92 -23.07
C LYS A 113 -11.62 6.86 -21.87
N GLY A 114 -12.74 6.92 -21.15
CA GLY A 114 -12.92 7.72 -19.94
C GLY A 114 -11.95 7.33 -18.82
N ASP A 115 -11.81 6.04 -18.52
CA ASP A 115 -10.84 5.55 -17.51
C ASP A 115 -9.40 5.91 -17.90
N LYS A 116 -9.04 5.80 -19.19
CA LYS A 116 -7.71 6.22 -19.67
C LYS A 116 -7.49 7.73 -19.50
N LEU A 117 -8.48 8.55 -19.83
CA LEU A 117 -8.41 10.01 -19.68
C LEU A 117 -8.31 10.41 -18.21
N LEU A 118 -9.12 9.80 -17.33
CA LEU A 118 -9.07 10.06 -15.90
C LEU A 118 -7.69 9.71 -15.32
N ARG A 119 -7.12 8.57 -15.72
CA ARG A 119 -5.75 8.19 -15.30
C ARG A 119 -4.69 9.13 -15.85
N HIS A 120 -4.85 9.63 -17.07
CA HIS A 120 -3.91 10.59 -17.65
C HIS A 120 -3.97 11.90 -16.85
N TRP A 121 -5.15 12.50 -16.75
CA TRP A 121 -5.40 13.72 -15.99
C TRP A 121 -4.92 13.60 -14.54
N ALA A 122 -5.19 12.49 -13.85
CA ALA A 122 -4.76 12.29 -12.47
C ALA A 122 -3.22 12.30 -12.30
N ASN A 123 -2.47 11.87 -13.31
CA ASN A 123 -1.01 11.82 -13.27
C ASN A 123 -0.33 13.06 -13.84
N GLU A 124 -1.09 13.92 -14.51
CA GLU A 124 -0.63 15.20 -15.03
C GLU A 124 -0.15 16.09 -13.89
N ILE A 125 0.95 16.81 -14.13
CA ILE A 125 1.60 17.66 -13.14
C ILE A 125 1.33 19.11 -13.51
N GLU A 126 0.49 19.77 -12.71
CA GLU A 126 0.20 21.20 -12.82
C GLU A 126 0.87 21.92 -11.64
N HIS A 127 1.56 23.04 -11.90
CA HIS A 127 2.25 23.82 -10.86
C HIS A 127 3.19 23.00 -9.96
N GLY A 128 3.80 21.93 -10.51
CA GLY A 128 4.71 21.04 -9.78
C GLY A 128 4.05 20.03 -8.84
N GLN A 129 2.73 19.83 -8.93
CA GLN A 129 1.98 18.80 -8.19
C GLN A 129 1.05 18.01 -9.11
N ARG A 130 0.76 16.75 -8.76
CA ARG A 130 -0.21 15.94 -9.53
C ARG A 130 -1.63 16.38 -9.24
N ASN A 131 -2.49 16.33 -10.27
CA ASN A 131 -3.91 16.68 -10.13
C ASN A 131 -4.64 15.79 -9.12
N ALA A 132 -4.32 14.49 -9.07
CA ALA A 132 -4.82 13.58 -8.06
C ALA A 132 -3.74 12.64 -7.52
N GLN A 133 -3.74 12.39 -6.22
CA GLN A 133 -2.82 11.48 -5.57
C GLN A 133 -3.47 10.13 -5.24
N LYS A 134 -2.71 9.03 -5.38
CA LYS A 134 -3.20 7.71 -4.97
C LYS A 134 -3.05 7.51 -3.46
N CYS A 135 -4.10 7.00 -2.82
CA CYS A 135 -3.98 6.54 -1.44
C CYS A 135 -2.93 5.42 -1.34
N PRO A 136 -1.96 5.47 -0.41
CA PRO A 136 -0.94 4.44 -0.29
C PRO A 136 -1.51 3.06 0.07
N ARG A 137 -2.67 2.99 0.74
CA ARG A 137 -3.32 1.76 1.20
C ARG A 137 -4.30 1.20 0.16
N CYS A 138 -5.38 1.92 -0.15
CA CYS A 138 -6.44 1.42 -1.05
C CYS A 138 -6.27 1.82 -2.53
N LYS A 139 -5.25 2.62 -2.86
CA LYS A 139 -4.90 3.03 -4.25
C LYS A 139 -5.96 3.85 -4.99
N ILE A 140 -7.05 4.26 -4.35
CA ILE A 140 -8.01 5.21 -4.93
C ILE A 140 -7.33 6.55 -5.23
N HIS A 141 -7.74 7.23 -6.30
CA HIS A 141 -7.30 8.59 -6.59
C HIS A 141 -8.10 9.57 -5.73
N ILE A 142 -7.39 10.49 -5.08
CA ILE A 142 -7.95 11.55 -4.25
C ILE A 142 -7.47 12.85 -4.88
N GLN A 143 -8.41 13.72 -5.24
CA GLN A 143 -8.10 15.08 -5.65
C GLN A 143 -8.11 15.98 -4.42
N ARG A 144 -7.15 16.90 -4.34
CA ARG A 144 -7.17 17.98 -3.37
C ARG A 144 -7.78 19.21 -4.02
N THR A 145 -8.78 19.81 -3.37
CA THR A 145 -9.37 21.08 -3.80
C THR A 145 -8.49 22.24 -3.32
N GLU A 146 -8.25 22.35 -2.02
CA GLU A 146 -7.39 23.39 -1.42
C GLU A 146 -6.76 22.90 -0.10
N GLY A 147 -5.76 23.61 0.42
CA GLY A 147 -5.28 23.46 1.80
C GLY A 147 -4.05 22.56 2.03
N CYS A 148 -4.00 21.94 3.22
CA CYS A 148 -2.84 21.26 3.81
C CYS A 148 -2.41 19.99 3.03
N ASP A 149 -1.12 19.65 3.11
CA ASP A 149 -0.57 18.42 2.52
C ASP A 149 -0.96 17.15 3.30
N HIS A 150 -1.44 17.28 4.55
CA HIS A 150 -1.88 16.15 5.37
C HIS A 150 -3.32 15.78 5.05
N MET A 151 -3.52 14.66 4.35
CA MET A 151 -4.85 14.18 3.95
C MET A 151 -5.19 12.84 4.60
N THR A 152 -6.48 12.62 4.82
CA THR A 152 -7.05 11.36 5.31
C THR A 152 -7.91 10.75 4.21
N CYS A 153 -7.63 9.50 3.85
CA CYS A 153 -8.43 8.79 2.86
C CYS A 153 -9.82 8.46 3.41
N SER A 154 -10.89 8.88 2.73
CA SER A 154 -12.27 8.64 3.17
C SER A 154 -12.70 7.17 3.15
N GLN A 155 -12.06 6.33 2.32
CA GLN A 155 -12.41 4.91 2.19
C GLN A 155 -11.71 4.01 3.21
N CYS A 156 -10.46 4.33 3.57
CA CYS A 156 -9.63 3.46 4.42
C CYS A 156 -9.03 4.18 5.63
N ASN A 157 -9.47 5.41 5.90
CA ASN A 157 -9.09 6.27 7.03
C ASN A 157 -7.58 6.37 7.25
N THR A 158 -6.80 6.26 6.17
CA THR A 158 -5.33 6.29 6.25
C THR A 158 -4.85 7.70 6.03
N ASN A 159 -4.03 8.21 6.96
CA ASN A 159 -3.38 9.51 6.86
C ASN A 159 -2.15 9.42 5.95
N PHE A 160 -2.07 10.27 4.94
CA PHE A 160 -0.97 10.29 3.98
C PHE A 160 -0.68 11.71 3.49
N CYS A 161 0.55 11.93 3.04
CA CYS A 161 0.99 13.21 2.50
C CYS A 161 0.61 13.29 1.03
N TYR A 162 -0.14 14.32 0.65
CA TYR A 162 -0.59 14.50 -0.73
C TYR A 162 0.58 14.68 -1.70
N ARG A 163 1.63 15.41 -1.28
CA ARG A 163 2.78 15.73 -2.14
C ARG A 163 3.60 14.51 -2.52
N CYS A 164 3.93 13.63 -1.57
CA CYS A 164 4.74 12.44 -1.85
C CYS A 164 3.96 11.14 -1.98
N GLY A 165 2.69 11.11 -1.58
CA GLY A 165 1.86 9.90 -1.58
C GLY A 165 2.21 8.89 -0.49
N GLU A 166 3.12 9.23 0.43
CA GLU A 166 3.53 8.34 1.52
C GLU A 166 2.61 8.46 2.72
N ARG A 167 2.41 7.34 3.42
CA ARG A 167 1.63 7.28 4.66
C ARG A 167 2.38 7.98 5.80
N TYR A 168 1.68 8.79 6.58
CA TYR A 168 2.23 9.33 7.82
C TYR A 168 2.49 8.19 8.81
N ARG A 169 3.75 8.07 9.26
CA ARG A 169 4.16 7.12 10.30
C ARG A 169 4.55 7.92 11.53
N GLN A 170 3.89 7.65 12.65
CA GLN A 170 4.24 8.22 13.93
C GLN A 170 5.35 7.37 14.55
N LEU A 171 6.59 7.75 14.28
CA LEU A 171 7.77 7.11 14.88
C LEU A 171 8.58 8.18 15.60
N ARG A 172 8.43 8.25 16.93
CA ARG A 172 9.06 9.26 17.80
C ARG A 172 10.58 9.38 17.55
N PHE A 173 11.23 8.27 17.22
CA PHE A 173 12.66 8.21 16.94
C PHE A 173 13.05 8.81 15.57
N PHE A 174 12.27 8.54 14.52
CA PHE A 174 12.59 8.91 13.13
C PHE A 174 12.07 10.29 12.72
N GLY A 175 11.26 10.91 13.58
CA GLY A 175 10.72 12.26 13.42
C GLY A 175 9.46 12.31 12.57
N ASP A 176 8.85 13.51 12.51
CA ASP A 176 7.62 13.75 11.77
C ASP A 176 7.88 13.99 10.29
N HIS A 177 6.96 13.52 9.45
CA HIS A 177 7.06 13.61 7.99
C HIS A 177 7.17 15.05 7.44
N THR A 178 6.73 16.04 8.21
CA THR A 178 6.77 17.47 7.85
C THR A 178 8.15 18.10 8.05
N SER A 179 9.02 17.48 8.84
CA SER A 179 10.35 18.02 9.14
C SER A 179 11.35 17.69 8.02
N ASN A 180 12.21 18.65 7.67
CA ASN A 180 13.13 18.53 6.52
C ASN A 180 14.14 17.39 6.67
N LEU A 181 14.70 17.26 7.89
CA LEU A 181 15.74 16.29 8.25
C LEU A 181 15.18 14.96 8.78
N SER A 182 13.85 14.79 8.86
CA SER A 182 13.30 13.46 9.18
C SER A 182 13.69 12.45 8.12
N ILE A 183 13.99 11.25 8.59
CA ILE A 183 14.45 10.14 7.76
C ILE A 183 13.34 9.73 6.78
N PHE A 184 12.09 9.73 7.26
CA PHE A 184 10.88 9.48 6.47
C PHE A 184 10.13 10.76 6.11
N GLY A 185 10.84 11.88 5.95
CA GLY A 185 10.25 13.16 5.58
C GLY A 185 9.78 13.23 4.14
N CYS A 186 8.94 14.22 3.81
CA CYS A 186 8.48 14.42 2.43
C CYS A 186 9.65 14.62 1.46
N LYS A 187 9.67 13.86 0.36
CA LYS A 187 10.69 13.95 -0.71
C LYS A 187 10.73 15.35 -1.35
N TYR A 188 9.57 15.97 -1.53
CA TYR A 188 9.41 17.23 -2.27
C TYR A 188 9.61 18.49 -1.42
N ARG A 189 9.87 18.34 -0.11
CA ARG A 189 10.05 19.48 0.80
C ARG A 189 11.52 19.86 1.01
N TYR A 190 12.44 18.91 0.96
CA TYR A 190 13.87 19.14 1.17
C TYR A 190 14.67 18.70 -0.07
N LEU A 191 15.42 19.63 -0.66
CA LEU A 191 16.27 19.39 -1.85
C LEU A 191 15.56 18.57 -2.96
N PRO A 192 14.41 19.04 -3.50
CA PRO A 192 13.63 18.29 -4.49
C PRO A 192 14.49 17.88 -5.71
N GLU A 193 15.31 18.81 -6.21
CA GLU A 193 16.18 18.65 -7.39
C GLU A 193 17.41 17.77 -7.17
N ARG A 194 17.83 17.53 -5.92
CA ARG A 194 19.07 16.78 -5.60
C ARG A 194 18.76 15.52 -4.79
N PRO A 195 18.29 14.43 -5.44
CA PRO A 195 17.85 13.23 -4.72
C PRO A 195 18.97 12.51 -3.96
N ASN A 196 20.19 12.50 -4.50
CA ASN A 196 21.34 11.83 -3.89
C ASN A 196 21.80 12.58 -2.63
N LEU A 197 21.87 13.91 -2.70
CA LEU A 197 22.22 14.75 -1.54
C LEU A 197 21.16 14.64 -0.44
N ARG A 198 19.86 14.65 -0.79
CA ARG A 198 18.79 14.41 0.19
C ARG A 198 18.96 13.05 0.90
N ARG A 199 19.25 11.99 0.15
CA ARG A 199 19.47 10.64 0.72
C ARG A 199 20.70 10.61 1.62
N LEU A 200 21.79 11.24 1.21
CA LEU A 200 23.02 11.32 2.00
C LEU A 200 22.79 12.06 3.32
N VAL A 201 22.14 13.23 3.28
CA VAL A 201 21.85 14.02 4.50
C VAL A 201 20.89 13.28 5.44
N ARG A 202 19.82 12.67 4.93
CA ARG A 202 18.92 11.88 5.79
C ARG A 202 19.57 10.60 6.31
N GLY A 203 20.46 10.00 5.50
CA GLY A 203 21.27 8.86 5.90
C GLY A 203 22.24 9.20 7.03
N SER A 204 22.91 10.34 6.98
CA SER A 204 23.82 10.77 8.05
C SER A 204 23.08 11.09 9.35
N VAL A 205 21.90 11.73 9.28
CA VAL A 205 21.03 11.94 10.45
C VAL A 205 20.57 10.61 11.06
N CYS A 206 20.21 9.63 10.22
CA CYS A 206 19.85 8.28 10.67
C CYS A 206 21.01 7.59 11.39
N ALA A 207 22.19 7.58 10.76
CA ALA A 207 23.39 6.97 11.32
C ALA A 207 23.78 7.63 12.65
N GLY A 208 23.75 8.96 12.72
CA GLY A 208 24.01 9.70 13.95
C GLY A 208 23.05 9.31 15.07
N LYS A 209 21.73 9.24 14.81
CA LYS A 209 20.76 8.81 15.82
C LYS A 209 20.97 7.37 16.28
N LEU A 210 21.30 6.46 15.35
CA LEU A 210 21.54 5.05 15.66
C LEU A 210 22.83 4.82 16.46
N LEU A 211 23.85 5.68 16.31
CA LEU A 211 25.09 5.60 17.08
C LEU A 211 24.98 6.31 18.44
N ILE A 212 24.37 7.50 18.47
CA ILE A 212 24.29 8.33 19.69
C ILE A 212 23.31 7.74 20.70
N ALA A 213 22.16 7.22 20.26
CA ALA A 213 21.15 6.67 21.19
C ALA A 213 21.68 5.53 22.09
N PRO A 214 22.35 4.49 21.59
CA PRO A 214 22.92 3.45 22.46
C PRO A 214 24.06 3.97 23.34
N LEU A 215 24.88 4.91 22.86
CA LEU A 215 25.94 5.51 23.67
C LEU A 215 25.38 6.30 24.86
N LEU A 216 24.33 7.11 24.64
CA LEU A 216 23.65 7.83 25.71
C LEU A 216 22.97 6.88 26.71
N LEU A 217 22.40 5.76 26.23
CA LEU A 217 21.84 4.74 27.11
C LEU A 217 22.93 4.08 27.97
N ILE A 218 24.06 3.70 27.39
CA ILE A 218 25.20 3.11 28.11
C ILE A 218 25.76 4.11 29.13
N LEU A 219 25.96 5.36 28.74
CA LEU A 219 26.42 6.43 29.63
C LEU A 219 25.45 6.62 30.81
N GLY A 220 24.15 6.67 30.54
CA GLY A 220 23.12 6.79 31.57
C GLY A 220 23.13 5.62 32.56
N LEU A 221 23.30 4.39 32.07
CA LEU A 221 23.43 3.20 32.92
C LEU A 221 24.72 3.22 33.75
N ALA A 222 25.84 3.63 33.17
CA ALA A 222 27.13 3.73 33.87
C ALA A 222 27.08 4.79 34.99
N LEU A 223 26.54 5.97 34.70
CA LEU A 223 26.33 7.02 35.70
C LEU A 223 25.36 6.57 36.80
N GLY A 224 24.29 5.86 36.44
CA GLY A 224 23.36 5.26 37.40
C GLY A 224 24.03 4.24 38.32
N ALA A 225 24.88 3.36 37.78
CA ALA A 225 25.64 2.39 38.56
C ALA A 225 26.64 3.06 39.51
N ILE A 226 27.37 4.09 39.04
CA ILE A 226 28.29 4.86 39.87
C ILE A 226 27.54 5.54 41.02
N ALA A 227 26.37 6.14 40.74
CA ALA A 227 25.55 6.78 41.77
C ALA A 227 25.09 5.79 42.85
N VAL A 228 24.71 4.57 42.49
CA VAL A 228 24.35 3.50 43.44
C VAL A 228 25.55 3.10 44.31
N VAL A 229 26.73 2.91 43.70
CA VAL A 229 27.94 2.51 44.42
C VAL A 229 28.40 3.62 45.38
N VAL A 230 28.39 4.88 44.95
CA VAL A 230 28.75 6.02 45.80
C VAL A 230 27.72 6.23 46.91
N GLY A 231 26.42 6.07 46.63
CA GLY A 231 25.36 6.10 47.64
C GLY A 231 25.53 5.02 48.72
N ASN A 232 25.87 3.80 48.32
CA ASN A 232 26.14 2.70 49.26
C ASN A 232 27.41 2.92 50.10
N ARG A 233 28.42 3.63 49.55
CA ARG A 233 29.71 3.86 50.24
C ARG A 233 29.71 5.06 51.18
N SER A 234 28.85 6.06 50.92
CA SER A 234 28.77 7.29 51.71
C SER A 234 27.74 7.21 52.85
N GLY A 235 27.05 6.09 53.03
CA GLY A 235 26.03 5.93 54.08
C GLY A 235 24.82 6.85 53.93
N PHE A 236 24.74 7.61 52.83
CA PHE A 236 23.55 8.39 52.48
C PHE A 236 22.49 7.44 51.95
N ALA A 237 21.66 6.93 52.87
CA ALA A 237 20.36 6.43 52.52
C ALA A 237 19.57 7.58 51.87
N LEU A 238 19.51 7.62 50.54
CA LEU A 238 18.45 8.35 49.85
C LEU A 238 17.16 7.65 50.28
N ARG A 239 16.53 8.20 51.32
CA ARG A 239 15.17 7.86 51.71
C ARG A 239 14.30 8.34 50.56
N LEU A 240 14.10 7.46 49.58
CA LEU A 240 12.98 7.54 48.67
C LEU A 240 11.74 7.45 49.57
N GLU A 241 11.27 8.59 50.06
CA GLU A 241 9.89 8.68 50.51
C GLU A 241 9.04 8.37 49.29
N CYS A 242 8.59 7.11 49.22
CA CYS A 242 7.48 6.70 48.40
C CYS A 242 6.28 7.55 48.82
N LEU A 243 6.10 8.71 48.21
CA LEU A 243 4.78 9.33 48.13
C LEU A 243 3.90 8.32 47.40
N PRO A 244 2.84 7.80 48.02
CA PRO A 244 2.08 6.71 47.47
C PRO A 244 1.39 7.18 46.19
N LEU A 245 1.63 6.45 45.08
CA LEU A 245 0.77 6.45 43.90
C LEU A 245 -0.62 5.95 44.31
N ARG A 246 -1.46 6.83 44.89
CA ARG A 246 -2.90 6.65 45.00
C ARG A 246 -3.56 7.94 45.49
N SER A 247 -3.52 8.98 44.66
CA SER A 247 -4.62 9.96 44.65
C SER A 247 -4.51 10.90 43.45
N LEU A 248 -5.49 10.75 42.57
CA LEU A 248 -6.17 11.85 41.89
C LEU A 248 -5.43 12.57 40.76
N TRP A 249 -5.64 12.00 39.56
CA TRP A 249 -6.31 12.79 38.52
C TRP A 249 -7.48 13.58 39.11
N ARG A 250 -7.26 14.84 39.47
CA ARG A 250 -8.28 15.89 39.48
C ARG A 250 -7.58 17.23 39.33
N PHE A 251 -7.38 17.64 38.08
CA PHE A 251 -7.39 19.07 37.76
C PHE A 251 -8.78 19.58 38.13
N ARG A 252 -8.92 20.12 39.35
CA ARG A 252 -10.06 20.93 39.73
C ARG A 252 -9.56 22.37 39.73
N VAL A 253 -9.92 23.08 38.66
CA VAL A 253 -9.89 24.54 38.60
C VAL A 253 -10.73 25.04 39.77
N VAL A 254 -10.12 25.73 40.73
CA VAL A 254 -10.85 26.55 41.70
C VAL A 254 -10.09 27.87 41.87
N GLN A 255 -10.61 28.82 41.10
CA GLN A 255 -10.78 30.25 41.30
C GLN A 255 -10.34 30.85 42.66
N VAL A 256 -9.61 31.96 42.52
CA VAL A 256 -9.28 32.98 43.53
C VAL A 256 -10.53 33.61 44.14
N HIS A 257 -10.52 33.79 45.46
CA HIS A 257 -11.19 34.82 46.28
C HIS A 257 -10.83 34.47 47.75
N LEU A 258 -10.36 35.34 48.64
CA LEU A 258 -10.16 36.78 48.72
C LEU A 258 -8.81 37.02 49.42
#